data_AF-A0A8T4QW46-F1
#
_entry.id   AF-A0A8T4QW46-F1
#
_cell.length_a   1.000
_cell.length_b   1.000
_cell.length_c   1.000
_cell.angle_alpha   90.00
_cell.angle_beta   90.00
_cell.angle_gamma   90.00
#
_symmetry.space_group_name_H-M   'P 1'
#
loop_
_entity.id
_entity.type
_entity.pdbx_description
1 polymer ?
#
loop_
_entity_poly.entity_id
_entity_poly.type
_entity_poly.pdbx_seq_one_letter_code
_entity_poly.pdbx_strand_id
1 'polypeptide(L)'
;MNFIYKIFNNNVDETVHKQFSRFGKGTYEGRALVFLTKGKNSFKVKTSFEFANDFIFLIASKIPGQFDVSGKIVASYDFLSSLSFESASYAKRGSFYTAEISRSLSSFELLSLYDKFKLHFLFLQIKGEGVQFRSKASLPKPGGSLKAGFCSATLPSSLLSFFAFDFSFSKKAEISHTYVITELVVLTSLDSVHAREAAQRKGKILRNVVADGTTNTKETELLV
;
A
#
# COMPACT_ATOMS: atom_id res chain seq x y z
N MET A 1 -7.87 4.49 5.16
CA MET A 1 -7.27 3.53 6.11
C MET A 1 -6.43 2.53 5.31
N ASN A 2 -5.47 1.85 5.91
CA ASN A 2 -4.68 0.86 5.19
C ASN A 2 -5.48 -0.41 4.88
N PHE A 3 -5.05 -1.20 3.90
CA PHE A 3 -5.78 -2.39 3.46
C PHE A 3 -5.90 -3.49 4.53
N ILE A 4 -4.91 -3.66 5.43
CA ILE A 4 -5.02 -4.61 6.55
C ILE A 4 -6.12 -4.17 7.53
N TYR A 5 -6.14 -2.89 7.90
CA TYR A 5 -7.16 -2.34 8.78
C TYR A 5 -8.56 -2.51 8.18
N LYS A 6 -8.70 -2.29 6.87
CA LYS A 6 -9.97 -2.52 6.16
C LYS A 6 -10.46 -3.96 6.34
N ILE A 7 -9.58 -4.95 6.21
CA ILE A 7 -9.92 -6.37 6.40
C ILE A 7 -10.34 -6.66 7.84
N PHE A 8 -9.58 -6.19 8.83
CA PHE A 8 -9.91 -6.38 10.26
C PHE A 8 -11.26 -5.76 10.67
N ASN A 9 -11.80 -4.82 9.88
CA ASN A 9 -13.08 -4.17 10.15
C ASN A 9 -14.15 -4.52 9.10
N ASN A 10 -13.96 -5.57 8.30
CA ASN A 10 -14.89 -5.99 7.24
C ASN A 10 -15.27 -4.88 6.24
N ASN A 11 -14.39 -3.90 6.02
CA ASN A 11 -14.57 -2.78 5.09
C ASN A 11 -13.78 -2.99 3.79
N VAL A 12 -13.97 -4.16 3.17
CA VAL A 12 -13.27 -4.56 1.95
C VAL A 12 -13.76 -3.74 0.75
N ASP A 13 -12.83 -3.25 -0.06
CA ASP A 13 -13.12 -2.51 -1.29
C ASP A 13 -12.24 -3.02 -2.45
N GLU A 14 -12.42 -2.41 -3.62
CA GLU A 14 -11.70 -2.79 -4.85
C GLU A 14 -10.17 -2.65 -4.70
N THR A 15 -9.68 -1.72 -3.87
CA THR A 15 -8.23 -1.58 -3.63
C THR A 15 -7.69 -2.77 -2.84
N VAL A 16 -8.46 -3.27 -1.87
CA VAL A 16 -8.14 -4.49 -1.13
C VAL A 16 -8.22 -5.70 -2.06
N HIS A 17 -9.30 -5.84 -2.84
CA HIS A 17 -9.43 -6.93 -3.81
C HIS A 17 -8.23 -6.98 -4.78
N LYS A 18 -7.90 -5.84 -5.41
CA LYS A 18 -6.78 -5.72 -6.35
C LYS A 18 -5.44 -6.08 -5.71
N GLN A 19 -5.25 -5.74 -4.45
CA GLN A 19 -4.05 -6.09 -3.69
C GLN A 19 -3.90 -7.60 -3.51
N PHE A 20 -5.01 -8.31 -3.32
CA PHE A 20 -5.04 -9.76 -3.10
C PHE A 20 -5.18 -10.59 -4.38
N SER A 21 -5.51 -9.97 -5.51
CA SER A 21 -5.75 -10.71 -6.76
C SER A 21 -4.51 -11.43 -7.32
N ARG A 22 -3.31 -11.00 -6.91
CA ARG A 22 -2.05 -11.66 -7.25
C ARG A 22 -1.78 -12.97 -6.51
N PHE A 23 -2.57 -13.29 -5.48
CA PHE A 23 -2.38 -14.50 -4.68
C PHE A 23 -3.32 -15.61 -5.13
N GLY A 24 -2.78 -16.84 -5.13
CA GLY A 24 -3.55 -18.07 -5.31
C GLY A 24 -3.81 -18.76 -3.97
N LYS A 25 -4.20 -20.03 -4.01
CA LYS A 25 -4.27 -20.87 -2.82
C LYS A 25 -2.87 -21.09 -2.25
N GLY A 26 -2.74 -21.05 -0.93
CA GLY A 26 -1.48 -21.29 -0.23
C GLY A 26 -1.26 -20.38 0.97
N THR A 27 -0.09 -20.54 1.59
CA THR A 27 0.35 -19.76 2.74
C THR A 27 1.48 -18.82 2.32
N TYR A 28 1.31 -17.53 2.59
CA TYR A 28 2.26 -16.49 2.23
C TYR A 28 2.70 -15.74 3.49
N GLU A 29 3.88 -16.09 3.97
CA GLU A 29 4.47 -15.51 5.18
C GLU A 29 5.25 -14.23 4.88
N GLY A 30 5.53 -13.44 5.93
CA GLY A 30 6.38 -12.25 5.84
C GLY A 30 5.82 -11.18 4.90
N ARG A 31 4.49 -11.09 4.79
CA ARG A 31 3.78 -10.11 3.96
C ARG A 31 3.51 -8.82 4.72
N ALA A 32 3.35 -7.74 3.94
CA ALA A 32 2.93 -6.44 4.47
C ALA A 32 3.73 -6.04 5.72
N LEU A 33 5.05 -6.11 5.59
CA LEU A 33 5.96 -5.83 6.69
C LEU A 33 5.87 -4.36 7.07
N VAL A 34 5.83 -4.05 8.36
CA VAL A 34 5.85 -2.69 8.90
C VAL A 34 6.83 -2.62 10.06
N PHE A 35 7.73 -1.64 10.02
CA PHE A 35 8.68 -1.35 11.09
C PHE A 35 8.45 0.09 11.54
N LEU A 36 8.07 0.24 12.80
CA LEU A 36 7.75 1.53 13.42
C LEU A 36 8.84 1.91 14.41
N THR A 37 9.19 3.19 14.43
CA THR A 37 10.06 3.78 15.47
C THR A 37 9.45 5.10 15.91
N LYS A 38 9.10 5.19 17.19
CA LYS A 38 8.46 6.36 17.78
C LYS A 38 9.50 7.45 18.03
N GLY A 39 9.18 8.68 17.65
CA GLY A 39 9.89 9.90 18.05
C GLY A 39 9.01 10.75 18.97
N LYS A 40 9.46 11.97 19.28
CA LYS A 40 8.74 12.88 20.19
C LYS A 40 7.39 13.34 19.60
N ASN A 41 7.44 13.94 18.40
CA ASN A 41 6.26 14.51 17.71
C ASN A 41 5.93 13.82 16.38
N SER A 42 6.78 12.86 15.98
CA SER A 42 6.67 12.13 14.73
C SER A 42 7.08 10.68 14.95
N PHE A 43 6.83 9.83 13.97
CA PHE A 43 7.36 8.47 13.92
C PHE A 43 7.97 8.18 12.56
N LYS A 44 8.95 7.27 12.55
CA LYS A 44 9.50 6.71 11.33
C LYS A 44 8.82 5.38 11.07
N VAL A 45 8.48 5.14 9.81
CA VAL A 45 7.90 3.88 9.36
C VAL A 45 8.63 3.38 8.11
N LYS A 46 8.96 2.11 8.09
CA LYS A 46 9.42 1.41 6.89
C LYS A 46 8.47 0.27 6.61
N THR A 47 8.06 0.12 5.35
CA THR A 47 7.17 -0.98 4.96
C THR A 47 7.67 -1.70 3.73
N SER A 48 7.07 -2.87 3.47
CA SER A 48 7.13 -3.52 2.17
C SER A 48 6.30 -2.76 1.12
N PHE A 49 6.38 -3.20 -0.14
CA PHE A 49 5.82 -2.48 -1.29
C PHE A 49 4.28 -2.39 -1.28
N GLU A 50 3.64 -3.29 -0.54
CA GLU A 50 2.20 -3.40 -0.39
C GLU A 50 1.51 -2.11 0.08
N PHE A 51 2.22 -1.23 0.77
CA PHE A 51 1.68 0.03 1.33
C PHE A 51 1.95 1.26 0.47
N ALA A 52 2.57 1.13 -0.71
CA ALA A 52 2.96 2.29 -1.52
C ALA A 52 1.79 3.26 -1.78
N ASN A 53 0.64 2.72 -2.21
CA ASN A 53 -0.56 3.50 -2.45
C ASN A 53 -1.21 3.99 -1.14
N ASP A 54 -1.17 3.18 -0.09
CA ASP A 54 -1.75 3.52 1.22
C ASP A 54 -1.09 4.74 1.86
N PHE A 55 0.22 4.94 1.67
CA PHE A 55 0.92 6.15 2.11
C PHE A 55 0.40 7.38 1.40
N ILE A 56 0.18 7.30 0.08
CA ILE A 56 -0.29 8.44 -0.72
C ILE A 56 -1.69 8.84 -0.27
N PHE A 57 -2.59 7.87 -0.11
CA PHE A 57 -3.91 8.10 0.47
C PHE A 57 -3.82 8.72 1.86
N LEU A 58 -3.00 8.17 2.75
CA LEU A 58 -2.86 8.66 4.11
C LEU A 58 -2.42 10.12 4.14
N ILE A 59 -1.38 10.46 3.38
CA ILE A 59 -0.84 11.83 3.34
C ILE A 59 -1.89 12.77 2.74
N ALA A 60 -2.42 12.45 1.56
CA ALA A 60 -3.36 13.30 0.85
C ALA A 60 -4.67 13.54 1.64
N SER A 61 -5.15 12.54 2.38
CA SER A 61 -6.43 12.63 3.09
C SER A 61 -6.33 13.18 4.52
N LYS A 62 -5.14 13.20 5.14
CA LYS A 62 -4.98 13.57 6.55
C LYS A 62 -4.09 14.77 6.81
N ILE A 63 -3.31 15.20 5.82
CA ILE A 63 -2.36 16.30 5.97
C ILE A 63 -2.71 17.36 4.92
N PRO A 64 -3.40 18.45 5.32
CA PRO A 64 -3.65 19.56 4.41
C PRO A 64 -2.34 20.30 4.11
N GLY A 65 -2.25 20.87 2.91
CA GLY A 65 -1.11 21.71 2.50
C GLY A 65 -0.63 21.40 1.09
N GLN A 66 0.60 21.82 0.80
CA GLN A 66 1.27 21.67 -0.48
C GLN A 66 2.46 20.73 -0.34
N PHE A 67 2.66 19.88 -1.34
CA PHE A 67 3.70 18.85 -1.32
C PHE A 67 4.53 18.88 -2.59
N ASP A 68 5.84 18.79 -2.44
CA ASP A 68 6.75 18.43 -3.52
C ASP A 68 6.58 16.94 -3.82
N VAL A 69 6.02 16.62 -4.98
CA VAL A 69 5.74 15.26 -5.42
C VAL A 69 6.59 14.92 -6.63
N SER A 70 7.36 13.84 -6.52
CA SER A 70 8.10 13.27 -7.64
C SER A 70 7.98 11.75 -7.68
N GLY A 71 8.18 11.12 -8.84
CA GLY A 71 8.19 9.67 -8.94
C GLY A 71 7.47 9.15 -10.18
N LYS A 72 6.93 7.94 -10.08
CA LYS A 72 6.36 7.20 -11.21
C LYS A 72 4.95 6.73 -10.94
N ILE A 73 4.10 6.87 -11.95
CA ILE A 73 2.80 6.21 -12.05
C ILE A 73 2.97 5.09 -13.07
N VAL A 74 2.61 3.85 -12.72
CA VAL A 74 2.74 2.69 -13.61
C VAL A 74 1.39 1.97 -13.71
N ALA A 75 0.84 1.89 -14.92
CA ALA A 75 -0.44 1.24 -15.21
C ALA A 75 -0.35 0.31 -16.43
N SER A 76 -1.32 -0.58 -16.57
CA SER A 76 -1.40 -1.57 -17.67
C SER A 76 -2.14 -1.07 -18.91
N TYR A 77 -2.56 0.20 -18.92
CA TYR A 77 -3.27 0.85 -20.03
C TYR A 77 -2.64 2.22 -20.30
N ASP A 78 -2.88 2.77 -21.49
CA ASP A 78 -2.43 4.13 -21.81
C ASP A 78 -3.26 5.16 -21.04
N PHE A 79 -2.60 5.93 -20.17
CA PHE A 79 -3.26 6.90 -19.30
C PHE A 79 -2.75 8.33 -19.49
N LEU A 80 -2.01 8.62 -20.56
CA LEU A 80 -1.45 9.96 -20.76
C LEU A 80 -2.52 11.04 -20.80
N SER A 81 -3.60 10.82 -21.56
CA SER A 81 -4.76 11.73 -21.63
C SER A 81 -5.55 11.82 -20.33
N SER A 82 -5.32 10.89 -19.41
CA SER A 82 -5.92 10.87 -18.08
C SER A 82 -5.13 11.70 -17.06
N LEU A 83 -3.93 12.18 -17.36
CA LEU A 83 -3.23 13.07 -16.45
C LEU A 83 -3.84 14.48 -16.54
N SER A 84 -4.15 15.08 -15.39
CA SER A 84 -4.57 16.49 -15.31
C SER A 84 -3.41 17.48 -15.45
N PHE A 85 -2.22 16.97 -15.80
CA PHE A 85 -0.99 17.72 -15.90
C PHE A 85 -0.02 17.06 -16.86
N GLU A 86 0.94 17.83 -17.35
CA GLU A 86 2.06 17.31 -18.14
C GLU A 86 2.98 16.43 -17.29
N SER A 87 3.31 15.24 -17.81
CA SER A 87 4.33 14.36 -17.24
C SER A 87 5.73 14.84 -17.62
N ALA A 88 6.71 14.68 -16.73
CA ALA A 88 8.12 14.92 -17.04
C ALA A 88 8.66 13.96 -18.11
N SER A 89 8.17 12.71 -18.10
CA SER A 89 8.39 11.74 -19.17
C SER A 89 7.25 10.74 -19.23
N TYR A 90 7.03 10.16 -20.41
CA TYR A 90 6.05 9.11 -20.62
C TYR A 90 6.62 8.01 -21.53
N ALA A 91 6.51 6.76 -21.12
CA ALA A 91 7.04 5.63 -21.88
C ALA A 91 6.22 4.36 -21.69
N LYS A 92 6.10 3.57 -22.76
CA LYS A 92 5.63 2.19 -22.71
C LYS A 92 6.81 1.23 -22.59
N ARG A 93 6.75 0.31 -21.62
CA ARG A 93 7.75 -0.75 -21.42
C ARG A 93 7.03 -2.08 -21.19
N GLY A 94 7.06 -2.95 -22.21
CA GLY A 94 6.26 -4.18 -22.21
C GLY A 94 4.76 -3.86 -22.12
N SER A 95 4.06 -4.50 -21.20
CA SER A 95 2.62 -4.30 -20.95
C SER A 95 2.31 -3.09 -20.05
N PHE A 96 3.31 -2.33 -19.63
CA PHE A 96 3.13 -1.20 -18.72
C PHE A 96 3.40 0.14 -19.39
N TYR A 97 2.57 1.12 -19.06
CA TYR A 97 2.75 2.53 -19.34
C TYR A 97 3.27 3.19 -18.06
N THR A 98 4.25 4.09 -18.20
CA THR A 98 4.88 4.78 -17.08
C THR A 98 4.94 6.27 -17.34
N ALA A 99 4.40 7.05 -16.41
CA ALA A 99 4.55 8.51 -16.38
C ALA A 99 5.45 8.91 -15.21
N GLU A 100 6.44 9.76 -15.47
CA GLU A 100 7.22 10.42 -14.44
C GLU A 100 6.60 11.78 -14.11
N ILE A 101 6.54 12.08 -12.81
CA ILE A 101 6.01 13.35 -12.30
C ILE A 101 7.08 14.01 -11.43
N SER A 102 7.13 15.34 -11.44
CA SER A 102 7.98 16.15 -10.55
C SER A 102 7.40 17.55 -10.46
N ARG A 103 6.54 17.80 -9.46
CA ARG A 103 5.81 19.06 -9.29
C ARG A 103 5.27 19.24 -7.87
N SER A 104 4.87 20.47 -7.55
CA SER A 104 4.06 20.73 -6.35
C SER A 104 2.61 20.29 -6.59
N LEU A 105 2.00 19.63 -5.61
CA LEU A 105 0.59 19.26 -5.58
C LEU A 105 0.00 19.61 -4.22
N SER A 106 -1.21 20.20 -4.21
CA SER A 106 -2.01 20.30 -3.00
C SER A 106 -2.47 18.92 -2.52
N SER A 107 -2.85 18.83 -1.24
CA SER A 107 -3.53 17.65 -0.68
C SER A 107 -4.72 17.17 -1.54
N PHE A 108 -5.52 18.09 -2.09
CA PHE A 108 -6.67 17.78 -2.95
C PHE A 108 -6.25 17.20 -4.32
N GLU A 109 -5.25 17.80 -4.96
CA GLU A 109 -4.73 17.28 -6.24
C GLU A 109 -4.05 15.92 -6.05
N LEU A 110 -3.32 15.74 -4.95
CA LEU A 110 -2.71 14.46 -4.61
C LEU A 110 -3.76 13.38 -4.32
N LEU A 111 -4.87 13.74 -3.67
CA LEU A 111 -5.99 12.83 -3.44
C LEU A 111 -6.69 12.47 -4.76
N SER A 112 -6.91 13.44 -5.64
CA SER A 112 -7.47 13.22 -6.98
C SER A 112 -6.58 12.30 -7.81
N LEU A 113 -5.25 12.48 -7.71
CA LEU A 113 -4.28 11.58 -8.33
C LEU A 113 -4.39 10.16 -7.78
N TYR A 114 -4.46 10.02 -6.46
CA TYR A 114 -4.68 8.73 -5.82
C TYR A 114 -5.97 8.08 -6.32
N ASP A 115 -7.10 8.76 -6.30
CA ASP A 115 -8.39 8.18 -6.68
C ASP A 115 -8.40 7.67 -8.12
N LYS A 116 -7.72 8.39 -9.02
CA LYS A 116 -7.59 8.00 -10.42
C LYS A 116 -6.72 6.76 -10.63
N PHE A 117 -5.72 6.56 -9.78
CA PHE A 117 -4.68 5.54 -9.99
C PHE A 117 -4.54 4.53 -8.83
N LYS A 118 -5.49 4.49 -7.89
CA LYS A 118 -5.43 3.64 -6.67
C LYS A 118 -5.32 2.14 -6.94
N LEU A 119 -5.73 1.68 -8.12
CA LEU A 119 -5.63 0.29 -8.58
C LEU A 119 -4.32 -0.03 -9.35
N HIS A 120 -3.48 0.99 -9.54
CA HIS A 120 -2.21 0.92 -10.28
C HIS A 120 -1.04 1.19 -9.33
N PHE A 121 0.19 1.15 -9.83
CA PHE A 121 1.36 1.35 -8.96
C PHE A 121 1.75 2.82 -8.91
N LEU A 122 1.72 3.38 -7.70
CA LEU A 122 2.17 4.73 -7.42
C LEU A 122 3.48 4.70 -6.65
N PHE A 123 4.59 4.95 -7.35
CA PHE A 123 5.93 4.98 -6.80
C PHE A 123 6.40 6.42 -6.61
N LEU A 124 5.86 7.06 -5.58
CA LEU A 124 6.06 8.49 -5.33
C LEU A 124 7.05 8.76 -4.18
N GLN A 125 7.60 9.97 -4.22
CA GLN A 125 8.30 10.65 -3.16
C GLN A 125 7.53 11.93 -2.87
N ILE A 126 7.22 12.16 -1.60
CA ILE A 126 6.37 13.27 -1.15
C ILE A 126 7.10 13.96 -0.01
N LYS A 127 7.31 15.27 -0.13
CA LYS A 127 7.93 16.09 0.91
C LYS A 127 7.12 17.38 1.10
N GLY A 128 6.89 17.77 2.34
CA GLY A 128 6.11 18.96 2.68
C GLY A 128 5.34 18.74 3.97
N GLU A 129 4.97 19.81 4.68
CA GLU A 129 4.07 19.76 5.85
C GLU A 129 4.48 18.75 6.94
N GLY A 130 5.79 18.66 7.22
CA GLY A 130 6.33 17.72 8.21
C GLY A 130 6.34 16.25 7.77
N VAL A 131 6.03 15.98 6.50
CA VAL A 131 6.07 14.66 5.85
C VAL A 131 7.34 14.51 5.04
N GLN A 132 7.93 13.33 5.13
CA GLN A 132 8.92 12.87 4.18
C GLN A 132 8.62 11.41 3.86
N PHE A 133 8.03 11.14 2.69
CA PHE A 133 7.74 9.80 2.20
C PHE A 133 8.54 9.51 0.93
N ARG A 134 9.00 8.27 0.78
CA ARG A 134 9.65 7.75 -0.42
C ARG A 134 9.30 6.28 -0.59
N SER A 135 8.93 5.89 -1.79
CA SER A 135 9.00 4.50 -2.25
C SER A 135 10.23 4.29 -3.16
N LYS A 136 10.61 3.03 -3.38
CA LYS A 136 11.47 2.66 -4.51
C LYS A 136 10.75 2.94 -5.84
N ALA A 137 11.53 3.10 -6.90
CA ALA A 137 11.05 3.54 -8.22
C ALA A 137 10.55 2.39 -9.13
N SER A 138 10.66 1.14 -8.69
CA SER A 138 10.30 -0.02 -9.49
C SER A 138 9.72 -1.14 -8.65
N LEU A 139 8.92 -1.99 -9.29
CA LEU A 139 8.37 -3.19 -8.66
C LEU A 139 9.48 -4.10 -8.11
N PRO A 140 9.25 -4.76 -6.97
CA PRO A 140 10.14 -5.81 -6.50
C PRO A 140 10.20 -6.94 -7.53
N LYS A 141 11.38 -7.54 -7.71
CA LYS A 141 11.53 -8.72 -8.57
C LYS A 141 10.71 -9.89 -8.02
N PRO A 142 9.99 -10.64 -8.86
CA PRO A 142 9.33 -11.88 -8.45
C PRO A 142 10.32 -12.84 -7.76
N GLY A 143 9.90 -13.49 -6.68
CA GLY A 143 10.73 -14.44 -5.93
C GLY A 143 11.83 -13.82 -5.05
N GLY A 144 12.00 -12.49 -5.05
CA GLY A 144 12.93 -11.82 -4.15
C GLY A 144 12.45 -11.83 -2.69
N SER A 145 13.38 -11.83 -1.74
CA SER A 145 13.07 -11.66 -0.31
C SER A 145 12.29 -10.36 -0.10
N LEU A 146 11.10 -10.45 0.51
CA LEU A 146 10.36 -9.26 0.92
C LEU A 146 11.12 -8.59 2.05
N LYS A 147 11.53 -7.35 1.84
CA LYS A 147 12.22 -6.54 2.85
C LYS A 147 11.39 -5.31 3.15
N ALA A 148 11.27 -4.99 4.43
CA ALA A 148 10.85 -3.65 4.79
C ALA A 148 11.87 -2.61 4.31
N GLY A 149 11.38 -1.42 3.98
CA GLY A 149 12.17 -0.35 3.37
C GLY A 149 12.03 -0.26 1.86
N PHE A 150 11.01 -0.91 1.28
CA PHE A 150 10.53 -0.49 -0.04
C PHE A 150 9.92 0.90 0.05
N CYS A 151 9.10 1.12 1.08
CA CYS A 151 8.61 2.43 1.47
C CYS A 151 9.27 2.87 2.77
N SER A 152 9.56 4.16 2.89
CA SER A 152 10.02 4.80 4.12
C SER A 152 9.32 6.13 4.29
N ALA A 153 8.82 6.41 5.49
CA ALA A 153 8.24 7.71 5.81
C ALA A 153 8.65 8.22 7.18
N THR A 154 8.68 9.54 7.32
CA THR A 154 8.53 10.24 8.61
C THR A 154 7.18 10.95 8.60
N LEU A 155 6.34 10.66 9.59
CA LEU A 155 4.95 11.14 9.67
C LEU A 155 4.64 11.70 11.07
N PRO A 156 3.65 12.62 11.21
CA PRO A 156 3.17 13.09 12.51
C PRO A 156 2.65 11.96 13.40
N SER A 157 2.89 12.05 14.71
CA SER A 157 2.46 11.01 15.68
C SER A 157 0.94 10.75 15.69
N SER A 158 0.12 11.71 15.29
CA SER A 158 -1.34 11.57 15.17
C SER A 158 -1.76 10.49 14.16
N LEU A 159 -0.89 10.15 13.21
CA LEU A 159 -1.17 9.13 12.19
C LEU A 159 -0.67 7.73 12.58
N LEU A 160 -0.10 7.56 13.78
CA LEU A 160 0.48 6.28 14.19
C LEU A 160 -0.56 5.15 14.26
N SER A 161 -1.79 5.48 14.63
CA SER A 161 -2.93 4.55 14.67
C SER A 161 -3.25 3.96 13.30
N PHE A 162 -2.81 4.60 12.20
CA PHE A 162 -2.93 4.01 10.87
C PHE A 162 -2.15 2.69 10.75
N PHE A 163 -1.08 2.49 11.52
CA PHE A 163 -0.30 1.24 11.48
C PHE A 163 -0.47 0.40 12.74
N ALA A 164 -0.58 1.05 13.90
CA ALA A 164 -0.72 0.43 15.23
C ALA A 164 -2.14 0.61 15.78
N PHE A 165 -3.14 0.17 15.01
CA PHE A 165 -4.56 0.36 15.35
C PHE A 165 -5.05 -0.53 16.50
N ASP A 166 -4.31 -1.61 16.80
CA ASP A 166 -4.74 -2.71 17.66
C ASP A 166 -3.77 -3.03 18.80
N PHE A 167 -2.74 -2.19 18.98
CA PHE A 167 -1.75 -2.29 20.05
C PHE A 167 -1.08 -0.92 20.31
N SER A 168 -0.38 -0.81 21.43
CA SER A 168 0.45 0.36 21.77
C SER A 168 1.91 -0.04 21.94
N PHE A 169 2.81 0.92 21.78
CA PHE A 169 4.26 0.73 21.98
C PHE A 169 4.95 2.04 22.35
N SER A 170 6.12 1.91 22.96
CA SER A 170 6.94 2.99 23.51
C SER A 170 8.08 3.39 22.58
N LYS A 171 8.81 2.44 22.00
CA LYS A 171 10.01 2.74 21.19
C LYS A 171 9.94 2.17 19.79
N LYS A 172 9.81 0.85 19.64
CA LYS A 172 9.82 0.17 18.35
C LYS A 172 8.75 -0.91 18.28
N ALA A 173 8.20 -1.09 17.08
CA ALA A 173 7.33 -2.21 16.79
C ALA A 173 7.61 -2.76 15.38
N GLU A 174 7.54 -4.07 15.26
CA GLU A 174 7.63 -4.80 14.00
C GLU A 174 6.33 -5.55 13.78
N ILE A 175 5.77 -5.44 12.59
CA ILE A 175 4.51 -6.08 12.21
C ILE A 175 4.77 -6.89 10.96
N SER A 176 4.33 -8.15 10.98
CA SER A 176 4.32 -9.02 9.82
C SER A 176 2.97 -9.69 9.69
N HIS A 177 2.63 -10.07 8.46
CA HIS A 177 1.38 -10.74 8.18
C HIS A 177 1.64 -12.05 7.46
N THR A 178 0.85 -13.05 7.80
CA THR A 178 0.77 -14.30 7.05
C THR A 178 -0.62 -14.39 6.43
N TYR A 179 -0.67 -14.56 5.12
CA TYR A 179 -1.93 -14.77 4.40
C TYR A 179 -2.11 -16.26 4.17
N VAL A 180 -3.21 -16.82 4.66
CA VAL A 180 -3.59 -18.21 4.43
C VAL A 180 -4.81 -18.19 3.53
N ILE A 181 -4.65 -18.52 2.25
CA ILE A 181 -5.72 -18.53 1.26
C ILE A 181 -6.08 -19.99 0.97
N THR A 182 -7.28 -20.39 1.36
CA THR A 182 -7.76 -21.76 1.25
C THR A 182 -8.60 -21.96 -0.02
N GLU A 183 -9.29 -20.92 -0.46
CA GLU A 183 -10.26 -21.01 -1.53
C GLU A 183 -10.22 -19.76 -2.44
N LEU A 184 -10.47 -19.99 -3.74
CA LEU A 184 -10.74 -18.94 -4.73
C LEU A 184 -12.20 -19.08 -5.14
N VAL A 185 -13.03 -18.11 -4.76
CA VAL A 185 -14.47 -18.13 -5.00
C VAL A 185 -14.77 -17.35 -6.27
N VAL A 186 -15.25 -18.02 -7.31
CA VAL A 186 -15.65 -17.39 -8.57
C VAL A 186 -17.17 -17.25 -8.59
N LEU A 187 -17.67 -16.01 -8.64
CA LEU A 187 -19.11 -15.73 -8.54
C LEU A 187 -19.86 -15.84 -9.88
N THR A 188 -19.14 -15.82 -11.00
CA THR A 188 -19.72 -15.82 -12.35
C THR A 188 -18.95 -16.72 -13.30
N SER A 189 -19.62 -17.30 -14.29
CA SER A 189 -18.99 -18.12 -15.33
C SER A 189 -18.19 -17.22 -16.29
N LEU A 190 -16.96 -16.92 -15.93
CA LEU A 190 -15.97 -16.22 -16.76
C LEU A 190 -14.99 -17.24 -17.37
N ASP A 191 -14.32 -16.85 -18.45
CA ASP A 191 -13.18 -17.63 -18.95
C ASP A 191 -12.06 -17.73 -17.88
N SER A 192 -11.15 -18.69 -18.03
CA SER A 192 -10.17 -19.02 -16.99
C SER A 192 -9.27 -17.85 -16.57
N VAL A 193 -9.02 -16.89 -17.47
CA VAL A 193 -8.14 -15.74 -17.20
C VAL A 193 -8.90 -14.70 -16.38
N HIS A 194 -10.08 -14.31 -16.84
CA HIS A 194 -10.92 -13.32 -16.16
C HIS A 194 -11.49 -13.87 -14.85
N ALA A 195 -11.78 -15.18 -14.78
CA ALA A 195 -12.21 -15.84 -13.55
C ALA A 195 -11.18 -15.73 -12.43
N ARG A 196 -9.88 -15.84 -12.75
CA ARG A 196 -8.81 -15.71 -11.75
C ARG A 196 -8.70 -14.29 -11.21
N GLU A 197 -8.81 -13.29 -12.09
CA GLU A 197 -8.72 -11.89 -11.66
C GLU A 197 -9.91 -11.53 -10.77
N ALA A 198 -11.12 -11.92 -11.16
CA ALA A 198 -12.36 -11.62 -10.45
C ALA A 198 -12.61 -12.49 -9.19
N ALA A 199 -11.92 -13.62 -9.03
CA ALA A 199 -12.16 -14.52 -7.90
C ALA A 199 -11.95 -13.84 -6.54
N GLN A 200 -12.82 -14.09 -5.57
CA GLN A 200 -12.55 -13.68 -4.19
C GLN A 200 -11.56 -14.66 -3.53
N ARG A 201 -10.66 -14.15 -2.71
CA ARG A 201 -9.68 -14.91 -1.93
C ARG A 201 -10.29 -15.12 -0.55
N LYS A 202 -10.60 -16.38 -0.26
CA LYS A 202 -11.15 -16.78 1.03
C LYS A 202 -10.09 -17.50 1.87
N GLY A 203 -10.06 -17.18 3.17
CA GLY A 203 -9.11 -17.76 4.12
C GLY A 203 -8.97 -16.91 5.37
N LYS A 204 -7.73 -16.65 5.81
CA LYS A 204 -7.44 -15.81 6.98
C LYS A 204 -6.13 -15.03 6.88
N ILE A 205 -6.05 -13.95 7.64
CA ILE A 205 -4.80 -13.20 7.88
C ILE A 205 -4.40 -13.38 9.33
N LEU A 206 -3.14 -13.79 9.55
CA LEU A 206 -2.49 -13.73 10.86
C LEU A 206 -1.61 -12.50 10.90
N ARG A 207 -1.82 -11.65 11.89
CA ARG A 207 -1.05 -10.44 12.15
C ARG A 207 -0.18 -10.65 13.38
N ASN A 208 1.13 -10.69 13.16
CA ASN A 208 2.12 -10.87 14.22
C ASN A 208 2.76 -9.50 14.51
N VAL A 209 2.71 -9.09 15.77
CA VAL A 209 3.27 -7.84 16.27
C VAL A 209 4.34 -8.17 17.30
N VAL A 210 5.53 -7.60 17.12
CA VAL A 210 6.59 -7.57 18.13
C VAL A 210 6.78 -6.12 18.54
N ALA A 211 6.32 -5.75 19.73
CA ALA A 211 6.36 -4.38 20.24
C ALA A 211 7.16 -4.34 21.55
N ASP A 212 8.24 -3.56 21.58
CA ASP A 212 9.14 -3.43 22.74
C ASP A 212 9.56 -4.79 23.38
N GLY A 213 9.75 -5.82 22.55
CA GLY A 213 10.14 -7.17 22.98
C GLY A 213 8.97 -8.11 23.32
N THR A 214 7.73 -7.61 23.37
CA THR A 214 6.53 -8.43 23.57
C THR A 214 5.92 -8.85 22.25
N THR A 215 5.49 -10.11 22.13
CA THR A 215 4.87 -10.66 20.92
C THR A 215 3.37 -10.84 21.11
N ASN A 216 2.58 -10.46 20.10
CA ASN A 216 1.13 -10.67 20.04
C ASN A 216 0.74 -11.12 18.63
N THR A 217 -0.16 -12.11 18.54
CA THR A 217 -0.73 -12.57 17.27
C THR A 217 -2.24 -12.43 17.32
N LYS A 218 -2.80 -11.78 16.30
CA LYS A 218 -4.25 -11.72 16.05
C LYS A 218 -4.57 -12.35 14.71
N GLU A 219 -5.74 -12.95 14.60
CA GLU A 219 -6.26 -13.45 13.34
C GLU A 219 -7.59 -12.78 12.97
N THR A 220 -7.85 -12.72 11.66
CA THR A 220 -9.13 -12.29 11.09
C THR A 220 -9.44 -13.12 9.85
N GLU A 221 -10.72 -13.32 9.57
CA GLU A 221 -11.15 -13.92 8.31
C GLU A 221 -10.76 -13.03 7.13
N LEU A 222 -10.47 -13.68 6.00
CA LEU A 222 -10.17 -13.05 4.73
C LEU A 222 -11.24 -13.46 3.73
N LEU A 223 -11.98 -12.49 3.21
CA LEU A 223 -12.84 -12.64 2.04
C LEU A 223 -12.72 -11.35 1.22
N VAL A 224 -11.82 -11.37 0.22
CA VAL A 224 -11.41 -10.18 -0.54
C VAL A 224 -11.35 -10.38 -2.03
#